data_AF-A0A2S6HLN9-F1
#
_entry.id   AF-A0A2S6HLN9-F1
#
_cell.length_a   1.000
_cell.length_b   1.000
_cell.length_c   1.000
_cell.angle_alpha   90.00
_cell.angle_beta   90.00
_cell.angle_gamma   90.00
#
_symmetry.space_group_name_H-M   'P 1'
#
loop_
_entity.id
_entity.type
_entity.pdbx_description
1 polymer ?
#
loop_
_entity_poly.entity_id
_entity_poly.type
_entity_poly.pdbx_seq_one_letter_code
_entity_poly.pdbx_strand_id
1 'polypeptide(L)'
;MTDAQLTLICPPVRTNCFPDENPISFLVRLANLNKYPVYRWLLSGKGAGTINYELLYRTLLATDWAGYEQTVPELQAICALPNIHINSSRLRYCPLCLQEESYWRMGWQLKLSVACARHQVWLHDLCPHCQKDQSILKVDENQSECLEQLANAEAIPAPLSVLRMQQFLEEGLLNQDNPLFDANNQPTMVERCELMVFMLKWLGVGEDLAKPARKKFEYVSGFQDKAIQCAEALFSDQSGFWRYLQTIHLFHASYIGIQQKRLVYFYREFFKQFSAPSFQSLRYVVENYAVMNLIRDITEKHTLFTPNAKKVQLWYSFQKACKEYGIASSVLSRAITDKQVNVHHEYAEKYTKSSVYRPDLEKILPHLKRLIPASFAAQILGVTKAQFSQLQNSGCFKFEIPPRRDYCSTWQYSQPELSAIIENINRGAAPITTACLTISQIMQYQIQGRIEMPFLQLIKAILSGQLVVRKSDPQILKIRALSIDGEEFMRWLNNLRPTPEYVSVTEASKLLGVNEEFTYQLVNRGYLHHKIDSRNAKVIFPDHIRRFKQEYVILSKLSEASDLSSARLAEILEPLEIFPVDHNNSYKLRQKLYTRADILKTSLLYRFVQHLPE
;
A
#
# COMPACT_ATOMS: atom_id res chain seq x y z
N MET A 1 39.06 47.98 -48.13
CA MET A 1 40.10 47.88 -47.10
C MET A 1 39.91 46.54 -46.41
N THR A 2 40.91 45.68 -46.52
CA THR A 2 40.89 44.24 -46.27
C THR A 2 40.56 43.88 -44.82
N ASP A 3 39.63 42.95 -44.65
CA ASP A 3 39.12 42.42 -43.37
C ASP A 3 40.21 41.51 -42.74
N ALA A 4 41.26 42.12 -42.19
CA ALA A 4 42.46 41.39 -41.74
C ALA A 4 42.16 40.51 -40.50
N GLN A 5 42.37 39.19 -40.65
CA GLN A 5 42.37 38.21 -39.56
C GLN A 5 43.41 38.57 -38.48
N LEU A 6 43.23 38.09 -37.25
CA LEU A 6 44.18 38.28 -36.15
C LEU A 6 45.54 37.68 -36.53
N THR A 7 46.61 38.48 -36.45
CA THR A 7 47.98 38.06 -36.74
C THR A 7 48.93 38.43 -35.60
N LEU A 8 50.06 37.72 -35.54
CA LEU A 8 51.13 37.93 -34.57
C LEU A 8 52.27 38.76 -35.18
N ILE A 9 52.68 39.80 -34.47
CA ILE A 9 53.85 40.60 -34.83
C ILE A 9 55.09 39.86 -34.31
N CYS A 10 56.02 39.52 -35.21
CA CYS A 10 57.25 38.82 -34.86
C CYS A 10 58.19 39.74 -34.06
N PRO A 11 58.54 39.41 -32.81
CA PRO A 11 59.43 40.21 -31.99
C PRO A 11 60.91 39.89 -32.25
N PRO A 12 61.85 40.79 -31.89
CA PRO A 12 63.29 40.56 -32.04
C PRO A 12 63.82 39.36 -31.26
N VAL A 13 63.41 39.20 -29.99
CA VAL A 13 63.79 38.10 -29.11
C VAL A 13 62.62 37.12 -29.00
N ARG A 14 62.90 35.82 -29.16
CA ARG A 14 61.89 34.76 -29.21
C ARG A 14 62.12 33.74 -28.10
N THR A 15 61.06 33.11 -27.66
CA THR A 15 61.06 31.97 -26.73
C THR A 15 59.95 31.01 -27.13
N ASN A 16 60.12 29.73 -26.83
CA ASN A 16 59.10 28.71 -27.09
C ASN A 16 58.04 28.72 -25.99
N CYS A 17 56.80 28.36 -26.33
CA CYS A 17 55.76 28.11 -25.33
C CYS A 17 56.05 26.85 -24.51
N PHE A 18 55.53 26.80 -23.28
CA PHE A 18 55.43 25.53 -22.55
C PHE A 18 54.21 24.72 -23.04
N PRO A 19 54.20 23.37 -22.88
CA PRO A 19 53.19 22.51 -23.51
C PRO A 19 51.72 22.81 -23.14
N ASP A 20 51.48 23.29 -21.92
CA ASP A 20 50.15 23.63 -21.38
C ASP A 20 50.03 25.11 -20.98
N GLU A 21 50.92 25.97 -21.50
CA GLU A 21 50.96 27.41 -21.18
C GLU A 21 49.68 28.13 -21.62
N ASN A 22 49.17 29.01 -20.77
CA ASN A 22 48.09 29.92 -21.11
C ASN A 22 48.54 30.84 -22.27
N PRO A 23 47.77 30.94 -23.38
CA PRO A 23 48.16 31.77 -24.52
C PRO A 23 48.48 33.23 -24.20
N ILE A 24 47.79 33.82 -23.22
CA ILE A 24 48.04 35.18 -22.77
C ILE A 24 49.30 35.23 -21.91
N SER A 25 49.54 34.24 -21.06
CA SER A 25 50.79 34.11 -20.30
C SER A 25 52.00 34.07 -21.23
N PHE A 26 51.94 33.27 -22.29
CA PHE A 26 52.99 33.20 -23.30
C PHE A 26 53.28 34.57 -23.92
N LEU A 27 52.23 35.29 -24.36
CA LEU A 27 52.41 36.63 -24.93
C LEU A 27 52.95 37.64 -23.92
N VAL A 28 52.56 37.56 -22.64
CA VAL A 28 53.09 38.42 -21.58
C VAL A 28 54.56 38.12 -21.34
N ARG A 29 54.96 36.85 -21.26
CA ARG A 29 56.36 36.44 -21.13
C ARG A 29 57.21 36.92 -22.31
N LEU A 30 56.68 36.78 -23.52
CA LEU A 30 57.32 37.25 -24.75
C LEU A 30 57.43 38.78 -24.82
N ALA A 31 56.40 39.50 -24.37
CA ALA A 31 56.41 40.96 -24.29
C ALA A 31 57.43 41.47 -23.27
N ASN A 32 57.49 40.87 -22.08
CA ASN A 32 58.45 41.20 -21.03
C ASN A 32 59.89 40.97 -21.51
N LEU A 33 60.14 39.86 -22.22
CA LEU A 33 61.46 39.55 -22.81
C LEU A 33 61.93 40.62 -23.80
N ASN A 34 60.99 41.25 -24.52
CA ASN A 34 61.25 42.32 -25.48
C ASN A 34 61.01 43.73 -24.93
N LYS A 35 60.74 43.86 -23.62
CA LYS A 35 60.44 45.13 -22.93
C LYS A 35 59.25 45.91 -23.52
N TYR A 36 58.26 45.20 -24.06
CA TYR A 36 57.01 45.82 -24.48
C TYR A 36 56.11 46.11 -23.27
N PRO A 37 55.45 47.28 -23.19
CA PRO A 37 54.62 47.63 -22.03
C PRO A 37 53.43 46.70 -21.80
N VAL A 38 52.84 46.18 -22.88
CA VAL A 38 51.71 45.24 -22.82
C VAL A 38 51.80 44.22 -23.94
N TYR A 39 51.32 43.00 -23.66
CA TYR A 39 51.34 41.89 -24.60
C TYR A 39 50.57 42.17 -25.90
N ARG A 40 49.59 43.08 -25.89
CA ARG A 40 48.80 43.46 -27.07
C ARG A 40 49.64 44.08 -28.19
N TRP A 41 50.84 44.57 -27.90
CA TRP A 41 51.78 45.05 -28.94
C TRP A 41 52.26 43.95 -29.87
N LEU A 42 52.10 42.68 -29.47
CA LEU A 42 52.41 41.51 -30.30
C LEU A 42 51.24 41.10 -31.20
N LEU A 43 50.10 41.78 -31.14
CA LEU A 43 48.87 41.42 -31.86
C LEU A 43 48.48 42.52 -32.86
N SER A 44 48.05 42.11 -34.06
CA SER A 44 47.53 43.00 -35.10
C SER A 44 46.26 42.43 -35.74
N GLY A 45 45.45 43.29 -36.35
CA GLY A 45 44.22 42.90 -37.05
C GLY A 45 42.97 42.77 -36.16
N LYS A 46 41.91 42.22 -36.75
CA LYS A 46 40.58 42.12 -36.13
C LYS A 46 40.59 41.10 -34.99
N GLY A 47 40.29 41.55 -33.78
CA GLY A 47 40.29 40.72 -32.58
C GLY A 47 41.42 41.05 -31.60
N ALA A 48 42.41 41.87 -31.97
CA ALA A 48 43.54 42.21 -31.10
C ALA A 48 43.13 42.91 -29.77
N GLY A 49 41.97 43.58 -29.76
CA GLY A 49 41.39 44.21 -28.58
C GLY A 49 40.55 43.29 -27.67
N THR A 50 40.21 42.09 -28.13
CA THR A 50 39.29 41.18 -27.44
C THR A 50 39.96 39.85 -27.10
N ILE A 51 39.67 39.29 -25.93
CA ILE A 51 40.23 38.01 -25.53
C ILE A 51 39.33 36.89 -26.05
N ASN A 52 39.80 36.19 -27.07
CA ASN A 52 39.21 34.95 -27.56
C ASN A 52 40.33 33.90 -27.57
N TYR A 53 40.28 32.95 -26.62
CA TYR A 53 41.32 31.93 -26.47
C TYR A 53 41.41 31.01 -27.67
N GLU A 54 40.30 30.63 -28.29
CA GLU A 54 40.28 29.75 -29.46
C GLU A 54 40.96 30.43 -30.66
N LEU A 55 40.57 31.67 -30.96
CA LEU A 55 41.18 32.45 -32.04
C LEU A 55 42.68 32.65 -31.77
N LEU A 56 43.03 33.00 -30.53
CA LEU A 56 44.41 33.25 -30.16
C LEU A 56 45.28 31.99 -30.28
N TYR A 57 44.79 30.84 -29.79
CA TYR A 57 45.46 29.55 -29.92
C TYR A 57 45.69 29.19 -31.40
N ARG A 58 44.67 29.35 -32.26
CA ARG A 58 44.81 29.09 -33.70
C ARG A 58 45.84 30.01 -34.36
N THR A 59 45.86 31.29 -34.00
CA THR A 59 46.87 32.25 -34.50
C THR A 59 48.28 31.89 -34.04
N LEU A 60 48.45 31.48 -32.78
CA LEU A 60 49.74 31.01 -32.24
C LEU A 60 50.20 29.70 -32.89
N LEU A 61 49.29 28.75 -33.11
CA LEU A 61 49.57 27.48 -33.78
C LEU A 61 49.99 27.67 -35.25
N ALA A 62 49.40 28.64 -35.95
CA ALA A 62 49.78 29.00 -37.31
C ALA A 62 51.08 29.82 -37.41
N THR A 63 51.73 30.09 -36.28
CA THR A 63 52.95 30.90 -36.21
C THR A 63 54.15 30.01 -35.89
N ASP A 64 54.95 29.69 -36.91
CA ASP A 64 56.07 28.73 -36.84
C ASP A 64 57.05 28.98 -35.68
N TRP A 65 57.29 30.25 -35.33
CA TRP A 65 58.26 30.62 -34.29
C TRP A 65 57.69 30.60 -32.87
N ALA A 66 56.39 30.41 -32.68
CA ALA A 66 55.76 30.43 -31.35
C ALA A 66 55.91 29.10 -30.59
N GLY A 67 56.20 28.00 -31.30
CA GLY A 67 56.42 26.67 -30.70
C GLY A 67 55.15 25.90 -30.35
N TYR A 68 53.96 26.37 -30.77
CA TYR A 68 52.67 25.78 -30.39
C TYR A 68 52.40 24.39 -30.98
N GLU A 69 53.19 23.96 -31.97
CA GLU A 69 53.18 22.60 -32.51
C GLU A 69 53.49 21.52 -31.46
N GLN A 70 54.15 21.90 -30.36
CA GLN A 70 54.56 21.00 -29.27
C GLN A 70 53.59 20.99 -28.08
N THR A 71 52.45 21.67 -28.20
CA THR A 71 51.47 21.76 -27.11
C THR A 71 50.67 20.47 -26.94
N VAL A 72 50.17 20.26 -25.72
CA VAL A 72 49.32 19.11 -25.42
C VAL A 72 47.91 19.30 -26.00
N PRO A 73 47.23 18.24 -26.48
CA PRO A 73 45.89 18.35 -27.07
C PRO A 73 44.85 19.02 -26.15
N GLU A 74 45.00 18.87 -24.84
CA GLU A 74 44.13 19.45 -23.82
C GLU A 74 44.14 20.98 -23.88
N LEU A 75 45.26 21.61 -24.26
CA LEU A 75 45.35 23.06 -24.39
C LEU A 75 44.40 23.57 -25.48
N GLN A 76 44.37 22.91 -26.63
CA GLN A 76 43.43 23.24 -27.70
C GLN A 76 41.98 23.06 -27.24
N ALA A 77 41.68 21.95 -26.57
CA ALA A 77 40.34 21.65 -26.08
C ALA A 77 39.86 22.71 -25.08
N ILE A 78 40.72 23.14 -24.15
CA ILE A 78 40.39 24.19 -23.18
C ILE A 78 40.21 25.54 -23.88
N CYS A 79 41.08 25.91 -24.82
CA CYS A 79 40.97 27.16 -25.55
C CYS A 79 39.69 27.27 -26.38
N ALA A 80 39.17 26.13 -26.87
CA ALA A 80 37.92 26.04 -27.61
C ALA A 80 36.66 26.06 -26.72
N LEU A 81 36.79 26.03 -25.38
CA LEU A 81 35.64 26.08 -24.50
C LEU A 81 34.94 27.44 -24.54
N PRO A 82 33.61 27.48 -24.41
CA PRO A 82 32.90 28.74 -24.23
C PRO A 82 33.38 29.48 -22.97
N ASN A 83 33.48 30.82 -23.06
CA ASN A 83 33.93 31.69 -21.96
C ASN A 83 33.19 31.51 -20.62
N ILE A 84 31.99 30.91 -20.63
CA ILE A 84 31.27 30.57 -19.41
C ILE A 84 32.00 29.53 -18.54
N HIS A 85 32.92 28.75 -19.11
CA HIS A 85 33.75 27.75 -18.42
C HIS A 85 35.15 28.25 -18.04
N ILE A 86 35.60 29.36 -18.61
CA ILE A 86 36.98 29.87 -18.43
C ILE A 86 36.96 31.10 -17.52
N ASN A 87 37.88 31.15 -16.57
CA ASN A 87 38.18 32.32 -15.77
C ASN A 87 39.11 33.24 -16.56
N SER A 88 38.61 34.42 -16.91
CA SER A 88 39.37 35.42 -17.68
C SER A 88 39.83 36.60 -16.84
N SER A 89 39.31 36.78 -15.63
CA SER A 89 39.60 37.93 -14.79
C SER A 89 40.58 37.62 -13.66
N ARG A 90 40.55 36.40 -13.12
CA ARG A 90 41.34 36.01 -11.95
C ARG A 90 42.23 34.82 -12.26
N LEU A 91 43.45 34.84 -11.72
CA LEU A 91 44.40 33.76 -11.86
C LEU A 91 44.24 32.74 -10.74
N ARG A 92 44.10 31.49 -11.15
CA ARG A 92 44.41 30.35 -10.28
C ARG A 92 45.82 29.87 -10.53
N TYR A 93 46.49 29.43 -9.48
CA TYR A 93 47.87 28.98 -9.54
C TYR A 93 48.18 27.86 -8.54
N CYS A 94 49.21 27.09 -8.86
CA CYS A 94 49.88 26.18 -7.94
C CYS A 94 51.22 26.80 -7.53
N PRO A 95 51.50 27.00 -6.22
CA PRO A 95 52.76 27.60 -5.78
C PRO A 95 53.96 26.75 -6.19
N LEU A 96 53.84 25.42 -6.09
CA LEU A 96 54.91 24.48 -6.44
C LEU A 96 55.22 24.47 -7.94
N CYS A 97 54.22 24.55 -8.82
CA CYS A 97 54.47 24.70 -10.25
C CYS A 97 55.21 26.00 -10.56
N LEU A 98 54.83 27.12 -9.91
CA LEU A 98 55.49 28.40 -10.14
C LEU A 98 56.94 28.44 -9.62
N GLN A 99 57.25 27.67 -8.57
CA GLN A 99 58.61 27.48 -8.07
C GLN A 99 59.48 26.68 -9.07
N GLU A 100 58.90 25.67 -9.72
CA GLU A 100 59.61 24.86 -10.71
C GLU A 100 59.85 25.64 -12.01
N GLU A 101 58.78 26.21 -12.57
CA GLU A 101 58.81 26.96 -13.81
C GLU A 101 57.80 28.10 -13.74
N SER A 102 58.26 29.34 -13.90
CA SER A 102 57.43 30.54 -13.76
C SER A 102 56.57 30.81 -15.00
N TYR A 103 55.64 29.90 -15.28
CA TYR A 103 54.60 30.07 -16.31
C TYR A 103 53.22 29.66 -15.79
N TRP A 104 52.17 30.16 -16.44
CA TRP A 104 50.79 29.92 -16.04
C TRP A 104 50.14 28.89 -16.93
N ARG A 105 49.58 27.84 -16.33
CA ARG A 105 48.89 26.79 -17.06
C ARG A 105 47.48 27.20 -17.44
N MET A 106 47.04 26.80 -18.62
CA MET A 106 45.67 27.08 -19.08
C MET A 106 44.63 26.26 -18.31
N GLY A 107 44.94 25.02 -17.91
CA GLY A 107 44.04 24.13 -17.15
C GLY A 107 43.53 24.74 -15.84
N TRP A 108 44.38 25.50 -15.15
CA TRP A 108 44.01 26.21 -13.93
C TRP A 108 42.89 27.24 -14.14
N GLN A 109 42.77 27.78 -15.35
CA GLN A 109 41.76 28.80 -15.66
C GLN A 109 40.38 28.20 -15.96
N LEU A 110 40.23 26.87 -15.97
CA LEU A 110 38.90 26.28 -15.94
C LEU A 110 38.21 26.69 -14.63
N LYS A 111 36.99 27.24 -14.69
CA LYS A 111 36.24 27.67 -13.49
C LYS A 111 36.01 26.56 -12.48
N LEU A 112 36.04 25.31 -12.93
CA LEU A 112 35.90 24.11 -12.11
C LEU A 112 37.24 23.55 -11.62
N SER A 113 38.38 24.02 -12.15
CA SER A 113 39.69 23.57 -11.70
C SER A 113 39.99 24.11 -10.31
N VAL A 114 40.23 23.19 -9.37
CA VAL A 114 40.43 23.52 -7.95
C VAL A 114 41.71 22.95 -7.38
N ALA A 115 42.31 21.98 -8.06
CA ALA A 115 43.52 21.32 -7.61
C ALA A 115 44.54 21.26 -8.74
N CYS A 116 45.82 21.13 -8.37
CA CYS A 116 46.88 20.81 -9.29
C CYS A 116 47.04 19.28 -9.34
N ALA A 117 46.82 18.65 -10.50
CA ALA A 117 47.02 17.22 -10.65
C ALA A 117 48.49 16.79 -10.53
N ARG A 118 49.43 17.68 -10.91
CA ARG A 118 50.89 17.43 -10.84
C ARG A 118 51.39 17.37 -9.40
N HIS A 119 51.06 18.37 -8.59
CA HIS A 119 51.56 18.50 -7.21
C HIS A 119 50.58 18.05 -6.14
N GLN A 120 49.36 17.68 -6.52
CA GLN A 120 48.33 17.14 -5.64
C GLN A 120 47.87 18.09 -4.52
N VAL A 121 47.91 19.40 -4.80
CA VAL A 121 47.55 20.47 -3.86
C VAL A 121 46.37 21.28 -4.37
N TRP A 122 45.67 21.98 -3.47
CA TRP A 122 44.66 22.96 -3.84
C TRP A 122 45.30 24.13 -4.61
N LEU A 123 44.58 24.62 -5.62
CA LEU A 123 44.94 25.85 -6.31
C LEU A 123 44.58 27.06 -5.44
N HIS A 124 45.43 28.06 -5.49
CA HIS A 124 45.20 29.36 -4.88
C HIS A 124 44.69 30.34 -5.93
N ASP A 125 43.93 31.33 -5.48
CA ASP A 125 43.39 32.43 -6.29
C ASP A 125 43.55 33.80 -5.65
N LEU A 126 44.11 33.84 -4.44
CA LEU A 126 44.49 35.05 -3.72
C LEU A 126 46.00 35.06 -3.52
N CYS A 127 46.59 36.25 -3.53
CA CYS A 127 47.98 36.42 -3.14
C CYS A 127 48.13 36.22 -1.61
N PRO A 128 49.12 35.45 -1.13
CA PRO A 128 49.30 35.22 0.32
C PRO A 128 49.60 36.51 1.09
N HIS A 129 50.22 37.50 0.44
CA HIS A 129 50.59 38.77 1.08
C HIS A 129 49.46 39.79 1.12
N CYS A 130 48.88 40.13 -0.05
CA CYS A 130 47.89 41.20 -0.13
C CYS A 130 46.43 40.72 -0.09
N GLN A 131 46.19 39.40 -0.17
CA GLN A 131 44.86 38.78 -0.15
C GLN A 131 43.91 39.25 -1.27
N LYS A 132 44.46 39.81 -2.35
CA LYS A 132 43.72 40.24 -3.56
C LYS A 132 43.89 39.24 -4.70
N ASP A 133 42.87 39.17 -5.56
CA ASP A 133 42.93 38.40 -6.80
C ASP A 133 43.93 39.00 -7.79
N GLN A 134 44.72 38.13 -8.42
CA GLN A 134 45.73 38.53 -9.39
C GLN A 134 45.20 38.33 -10.82
N SER A 135 45.73 39.11 -11.77
CA SER A 135 45.32 39.05 -13.17
C SER A 135 46.51 39.21 -14.11
N ILE A 136 46.67 38.30 -15.08
CA ILE A 136 47.69 38.45 -16.15
C ILE A 136 47.39 39.67 -17.03
N LEU A 137 46.14 40.13 -17.07
CA LEU A 137 45.69 41.20 -17.98
C LEU A 137 45.95 42.61 -17.48
N LYS A 138 46.19 42.79 -16.18
CA LYS A 138 46.23 44.11 -15.52
C LYS A 138 47.44 44.22 -14.59
N VAL A 139 48.64 44.03 -15.12
CA VAL A 139 49.86 44.16 -14.32
C VAL A 139 50.13 45.65 -14.01
N ASP A 140 49.91 46.03 -12.75
CA ASP A 140 50.37 47.29 -12.12
C ASP A 140 51.76 47.07 -11.48
N GLU A 141 52.51 48.13 -11.18
CA GLU A 141 53.77 48.07 -10.43
C GLU A 141 53.60 47.28 -9.12
N ASN A 142 52.51 47.49 -8.36
CA ASN A 142 52.23 46.74 -7.12
C ASN A 142 51.90 45.24 -7.36
N GLN A 143 51.50 44.86 -8.58
CA GLN A 143 51.22 43.46 -8.90
C GLN A 143 52.48 42.67 -9.23
N SER A 144 53.55 43.31 -9.68
CA SER A 144 54.80 42.61 -9.99
C SER A 144 55.39 41.91 -8.76
N GLU A 145 55.47 42.62 -7.63
CA GLU A 145 55.92 42.06 -6.35
C GLU A 145 54.96 40.97 -5.83
N CYS A 146 53.65 41.16 -6.00
CA CYS A 146 52.66 40.16 -5.61
C CYS A 146 52.74 38.87 -6.45
N LEU A 147 53.05 38.98 -7.75
CA LEU A 147 53.21 37.84 -8.66
C LEU A 147 54.43 36.99 -8.28
N GLU A 148 55.53 37.62 -7.87
CA GLU A 148 56.74 36.93 -7.39
C GLU A 148 56.47 36.17 -6.09
N GLN A 149 55.63 36.71 -5.20
CA GLN A 149 55.30 36.05 -3.94
C GLN A 149 54.30 34.89 -4.06
N LEU A 150 53.64 34.69 -5.21
CA LEU A 150 52.70 33.57 -5.39
C LEU A 150 53.38 32.21 -5.26
N ALA A 151 54.63 32.10 -5.67
CA ALA A 151 55.42 30.87 -5.52
C ALA A 151 55.64 30.50 -4.04
N ASN A 152 55.53 31.45 -3.10
CA ASN A 152 55.73 31.24 -1.67
C ASN A 152 54.44 30.90 -0.90
N ALA A 153 53.30 30.77 -1.59
CA ALA A 153 52.05 30.40 -0.94
C ALA A 153 52.12 28.96 -0.36
N GLU A 154 51.37 28.71 0.71
CA GLU A 154 51.33 27.40 1.38
C GLU A 154 50.76 26.30 0.46
N ALA A 155 51.46 25.18 0.36
CA ALA A 155 51.04 24.05 -0.46
C ALA A 155 50.12 23.10 0.34
N ILE A 156 48.80 23.29 0.24
CA ILE A 156 47.80 22.51 0.98
C ILE A 156 47.38 21.28 0.16
N PRO A 157 47.58 20.04 0.64
CA PRO A 157 47.18 18.82 -0.08
C PRO A 157 45.67 18.76 -0.39
N ALA A 158 45.33 18.30 -1.58
CA ALA A 158 43.94 18.09 -2.00
C ALA A 158 43.51 16.62 -1.81
N PRO A 159 42.25 16.33 -1.44
CA PRO A 159 41.76 14.96 -1.33
C PRO A 159 41.84 14.18 -2.64
N LEU A 160 42.07 12.86 -2.55
CA LEU A 160 42.21 12.00 -3.74
C LEU A 160 41.00 12.03 -4.68
N SER A 161 39.78 12.13 -4.16
CA SER A 161 38.57 12.27 -4.98
C SER A 161 38.62 13.54 -5.84
N VAL A 162 39.09 14.65 -5.27
CA VAL A 162 39.24 15.95 -5.96
C VAL A 162 40.33 15.87 -7.03
N LEU A 163 41.43 15.18 -6.75
CA LEU A 163 42.49 14.95 -7.74
C LEU A 163 41.98 14.14 -8.94
N ARG A 164 41.22 13.07 -8.68
CA ARG A 164 40.56 12.27 -9.73
C ARG A 164 39.58 13.11 -10.53
N MET A 165 38.81 13.98 -9.87
CA MET A 165 37.93 14.93 -10.53
C MET A 165 38.71 15.89 -11.43
N GLN A 166 39.86 16.40 -10.97
CA GLN A 166 40.72 17.31 -11.73
C GLN A 166 41.29 16.63 -12.97
N GLN A 167 41.84 15.42 -12.82
CA GLN A 167 42.39 14.62 -13.93
C GLN A 167 41.30 14.25 -14.94
N PHE A 168 40.11 13.88 -14.47
CA PHE A 168 38.97 13.64 -15.36
C PHE A 168 38.57 14.90 -16.12
N LEU A 169 38.51 16.06 -15.45
CA LEU A 169 38.16 17.32 -16.10
C LEU A 169 39.13 17.65 -17.25
N GLU A 170 40.44 17.64 -16.96
CA GLU A 170 41.51 18.05 -17.87
C GLU A 170 41.75 17.01 -18.97
N GLU A 171 42.01 15.76 -18.58
CA GLU A 171 42.53 14.72 -19.48
C GLU A 171 41.46 13.67 -19.84
N GLY A 172 40.31 13.66 -19.16
CA GLY A 172 39.32 12.58 -19.30
C GLY A 172 39.73 11.30 -18.59
N LEU A 173 40.80 11.33 -17.79
CA LEU A 173 41.33 10.16 -17.10
C LEU A 173 40.30 9.57 -16.13
N LEU A 174 40.10 8.26 -16.23
CA LEU A 174 39.23 7.48 -15.35
C LEU A 174 40.05 6.38 -14.67
N ASN A 175 39.69 6.06 -13.42
CA ASN A 175 40.22 4.86 -12.78
C ASN A 175 39.62 3.62 -13.47
N GLN A 176 40.39 2.53 -13.54
CA GLN A 176 39.99 1.29 -14.23
C GLN A 176 38.65 0.70 -13.73
N ASP A 177 38.25 1.00 -12.49
CA ASP A 177 37.04 0.46 -11.86
C ASP A 177 35.87 1.46 -11.73
N ASN A 178 35.86 2.60 -12.45
CA ASN A 178 34.75 3.56 -12.32
C ASN A 178 33.47 3.05 -13.02
N PRO A 179 32.37 2.75 -12.30
CA PRO A 179 31.17 2.16 -12.92
C PRO A 179 30.27 3.21 -13.62
N LEU A 180 30.54 4.50 -13.44
CA LEU A 180 29.70 5.59 -13.92
C LEU A 180 30.02 6.02 -15.35
N PHE A 181 31.20 5.67 -15.85
CA PHE A 181 31.68 6.06 -17.17
C PHE A 181 32.25 4.86 -17.91
N ASP A 182 31.95 4.77 -19.21
CA ASP A 182 32.53 3.74 -20.08
C ASP A 182 33.86 4.24 -20.63
N ALA A 183 34.93 3.46 -20.42
CA ALA A 183 36.26 3.77 -20.92
C ALA A 183 36.30 3.89 -22.46
N ASN A 184 35.43 3.18 -23.17
CA ASN A 184 35.36 3.20 -24.64
C ASN A 184 34.54 4.37 -25.20
N ASN A 185 33.79 5.06 -24.34
CA ASN A 185 32.85 6.09 -24.77
C ASN A 185 32.81 7.25 -23.77
N GLN A 186 33.96 7.90 -23.63
CA GLN A 186 34.16 8.94 -22.65
C GLN A 186 33.51 10.27 -23.06
N PRO A 187 33.00 11.05 -22.10
CA PRO A 187 32.50 12.39 -22.39
C PRO A 187 33.63 13.33 -22.83
N THR A 188 33.30 14.19 -23.80
CA THR A 188 34.17 15.28 -24.26
C THR A 188 34.44 16.29 -23.13
N MET A 189 35.48 17.12 -23.26
CA MET A 189 35.78 18.13 -22.24
C MET A 189 34.60 19.08 -21.95
N VAL A 190 33.86 19.49 -22.98
CA VAL A 190 32.64 20.31 -22.83
C VAL A 190 31.60 19.59 -21.99
N GLU A 191 31.36 18.31 -22.30
CA GLU A 191 30.41 17.45 -21.60
C GLU A 191 30.81 17.22 -20.13
N ARG A 192 32.10 17.01 -19.86
CA ARG A 192 32.64 16.90 -18.49
C ARG A 192 32.43 18.19 -17.70
N CYS A 193 32.72 19.33 -18.31
CA CYS A 193 32.49 20.65 -17.72
C CYS A 193 31.01 20.88 -17.42
N GLU A 194 30.11 20.57 -18.36
CA GLU A 194 28.67 20.74 -18.17
C GLU A 194 28.10 19.78 -17.10
N LEU A 195 28.59 18.54 -17.02
CA LEU A 195 28.21 17.60 -15.95
C LEU A 195 28.56 18.16 -14.57
N MET A 196 29.80 18.60 -14.37
CA MET A 196 30.25 19.13 -13.08
C MET A 196 29.50 20.41 -12.71
N VAL A 197 29.31 21.33 -13.67
CA VAL A 197 28.49 22.53 -13.45
C VAL A 197 27.07 22.16 -13.03
N PHE A 198 26.47 21.18 -13.71
CA PHE A 198 25.13 20.71 -13.40
C PHE A 198 25.07 20.14 -11.98
N MET A 199 26.01 19.28 -11.59
CA MET A 199 26.02 18.68 -10.26
C MET A 199 26.16 19.74 -9.15
N LEU A 200 27.09 20.67 -9.31
CA LEU A 200 27.32 21.76 -8.37
C LEU A 200 26.13 22.71 -8.24
N LYS A 201 25.46 22.98 -9.37
CA LYS A 201 24.22 23.76 -9.40
C LYS A 201 23.16 23.12 -8.50
N TRP A 202 23.03 21.79 -8.51
CA TRP A 202 22.03 21.06 -7.72
C TRP A 202 22.39 20.87 -6.24
N LEU A 203 23.68 20.85 -5.87
CA LEU A 203 24.11 20.95 -4.46
C LEU A 203 23.74 22.30 -3.83
N GLY A 204 23.47 23.31 -4.66
CA GLY A 204 23.17 24.66 -4.23
C GLY A 204 21.70 24.98 -4.00
N VAL A 205 20.79 24.00 -4.13
CA VAL A 205 19.33 24.17 -4.04
C VAL A 205 18.89 24.32 -2.58
N GLY A 206 18.18 25.42 -2.27
CA GLY A 206 17.55 25.64 -0.97
C GLY A 206 16.16 25.00 -0.86
N GLU A 207 15.37 25.44 0.12
CA GLU A 207 13.98 24.97 0.31
C GLU A 207 13.08 25.33 -0.88
N ASP A 208 13.30 26.50 -1.49
CA ASP A 208 12.51 26.96 -2.62
C ASP A 208 12.77 26.08 -3.85
N LEU A 209 11.67 25.63 -4.48
CA LEU A 209 11.66 24.92 -5.78
C LEU A 209 12.13 25.80 -6.96
N ALA A 210 12.79 26.92 -6.69
CA ALA A 210 13.41 27.74 -7.71
C ALA A 210 14.37 26.88 -8.52
N LYS A 211 14.23 26.91 -9.85
CA LYS A 211 15.17 26.23 -10.74
C LYS A 211 16.57 26.73 -10.38
N PRO A 212 17.50 25.85 -9.97
CA PRO A 212 18.79 26.31 -9.50
C PRO A 212 19.50 27.05 -10.64
N ALA A 213 20.03 28.23 -10.35
CA ALA A 213 20.82 28.99 -11.31
C ALA A 213 22.26 28.48 -11.31
N ARG A 214 22.95 28.64 -12.44
CA ARG A 214 24.40 28.42 -12.51
C ARG A 214 25.05 29.41 -11.53
N LYS A 215 25.67 28.90 -10.46
CA LYS A 215 26.33 29.76 -9.47
C LYS A 215 27.57 30.41 -10.09
N LYS A 216 27.81 31.68 -9.76
CA LYS A 216 29.09 32.34 -10.04
C LYS A 216 30.10 31.78 -9.05
N PHE A 217 31.08 31.03 -9.54
CA PHE A 217 32.17 30.50 -8.73
C PHE A 217 33.24 31.58 -8.63
N GLU A 218 33.26 32.28 -7.50
CA GLU A 218 34.15 33.43 -7.32
C GLU A 218 35.53 33.03 -6.81
N TYR A 219 35.61 32.22 -5.76
CA TYR A 219 36.87 31.80 -5.14
C TYR A 219 36.94 30.28 -4.88
N VAL A 220 38.15 29.71 -4.91
CA VAL A 220 38.43 28.29 -4.65
C VAL A 220 38.12 27.94 -3.20
N SER A 221 38.54 28.77 -2.24
CA SER A 221 38.29 28.57 -0.81
C SER A 221 36.81 28.41 -0.47
N GLY A 222 35.94 29.28 -1.02
CA GLY A 222 34.48 29.19 -0.86
C GLY A 222 33.82 28.04 -1.63
N PHE A 223 34.59 27.26 -2.37
CA PHE A 223 34.13 26.21 -3.26
C PHE A 223 34.62 24.80 -2.86
N GLN A 224 35.63 24.68 -1.99
CA GLN A 224 36.23 23.41 -1.58
C GLN A 224 35.19 22.36 -1.14
N ASP A 225 34.28 22.70 -0.22
CA ASP A 225 33.27 21.74 0.27
C ASP A 225 32.36 21.18 -0.83
N LYS A 226 31.97 22.02 -1.79
CA LYS A 226 31.12 21.60 -2.91
C LYS A 226 31.91 20.82 -3.93
N ALA A 227 33.17 21.19 -4.17
CA ALA A 227 34.09 20.45 -5.01
C ALA A 227 34.32 19.05 -4.45
N ILE A 228 34.54 18.92 -3.13
CA ILE A 228 34.68 17.63 -2.44
C ILE A 228 33.41 16.80 -2.62
N GLN A 229 32.23 17.35 -2.34
CA GLN A 229 30.97 16.61 -2.52
C GLN A 229 30.75 16.14 -3.96
N CYS A 230 31.04 16.99 -4.95
CA CYS A 230 30.94 16.63 -6.36
C CYS A 230 31.97 15.56 -6.76
N ALA A 231 33.19 15.69 -6.24
CA ALA A 231 34.28 14.75 -6.50
C ALA A 231 34.00 13.38 -5.87
N GLU A 232 33.54 13.35 -4.62
CA GLU A 232 33.14 12.13 -3.94
C GLU A 232 31.97 11.46 -4.64
N ALA A 233 31.01 12.23 -5.17
CA ALA A 233 29.89 11.69 -5.91
C ALA A 233 30.32 10.86 -7.14
N LEU A 234 31.38 11.27 -7.83
CA LEU A 234 31.80 10.63 -9.09
C LEU A 234 33.02 9.72 -8.96
N PHE A 235 33.87 9.93 -7.94
CA PHE A 235 35.22 9.35 -7.89
C PHE A 235 35.63 8.75 -6.54
N SER A 236 34.74 8.66 -5.54
CA SER A 236 35.04 8.01 -4.25
C SER A 236 34.83 6.49 -4.31
N ASP A 237 33.58 6.04 -4.30
CA ASP A 237 33.14 4.64 -4.30
C ASP A 237 31.90 4.45 -5.17
N GLN A 238 31.44 3.20 -5.32
CA GLN A 238 30.28 2.85 -6.14
C GLN A 238 28.94 3.45 -5.64
N SER A 239 28.88 3.89 -4.37
CA SER A 239 27.71 4.49 -3.74
C SER A 239 27.72 6.01 -3.74
N GLY A 240 28.85 6.65 -4.08
CA GLY A 240 29.04 8.10 -4.00
C GLY A 240 27.97 8.87 -4.75
N PHE A 241 27.65 8.43 -5.98
CA PHE A 241 26.64 9.10 -6.79
C PHE A 241 25.23 8.92 -6.21
N TRP A 242 24.96 7.77 -5.58
CA TRP A 242 23.70 7.53 -4.87
C TRP A 242 23.56 8.45 -3.65
N ARG A 243 24.63 8.64 -2.88
CA ARG A 243 24.67 9.59 -1.75
C ARG A 243 24.44 11.02 -2.24
N TYR A 244 25.04 11.42 -3.35
CA TYR A 244 24.77 12.70 -4.00
C TYR A 244 23.29 12.87 -4.37
N LEU A 245 22.66 11.86 -4.99
CA LEU A 245 21.24 11.87 -5.32
C LEU A 245 20.35 11.99 -4.07
N GLN A 246 20.71 11.29 -2.98
CA GLN A 246 20.04 11.43 -1.68
C GLN A 246 20.18 12.85 -1.11
N THR A 247 21.38 13.44 -1.15
CA THR A 247 21.61 14.81 -0.68
C THR A 247 20.72 15.77 -1.43
N ILE A 248 20.74 15.78 -2.76
CA ILE A 248 19.90 16.72 -3.51
C ILE A 248 18.41 16.43 -3.34
N HIS A 249 17.99 15.17 -3.15
CA HIS A 249 16.59 14.80 -3.00
C HIS A 249 16.02 15.18 -1.62
N LEU A 250 16.79 14.98 -0.54
CA LEU A 250 16.29 15.03 0.83
C LEU A 250 16.76 16.27 1.61
N PHE A 251 17.95 16.80 1.32
CA PHE A 251 18.55 17.88 2.12
C PHE A 251 17.79 19.20 1.92
N HIS A 252 17.52 19.96 2.98
CA HIS A 252 16.67 21.17 2.93
C HIS A 252 15.29 20.96 2.27
N ALA A 253 14.67 19.79 2.42
CA ALA A 253 13.31 19.56 1.96
C ALA A 253 12.39 19.29 3.16
N SER A 254 11.67 20.32 3.59
CA SER A 254 10.91 20.34 4.85
C SER A 254 9.70 19.39 4.86
N TYR A 255 9.23 18.96 3.68
CA TYR A 255 8.17 17.96 3.55
C TYR A 255 8.25 17.21 2.22
N ILE A 256 7.55 16.07 2.14
CA ILE A 256 7.64 15.10 1.04
C ILE A 256 7.27 15.68 -0.34
N GLY A 257 6.36 16.65 -0.39
CA GLY A 257 5.95 17.30 -1.64
C GLY A 257 7.10 18.06 -2.33
N ILE A 258 8.00 18.69 -1.56
CA ILE A 258 9.20 19.33 -2.10
C ILE A 258 10.17 18.27 -2.63
N GLN A 259 10.41 17.20 -1.85
CA GLN A 259 11.29 16.09 -2.21
C GLN A 259 10.91 15.50 -3.58
N GLN A 260 9.63 15.16 -3.74
CA GLN A 260 9.09 14.58 -4.98
C GLN A 260 9.20 15.53 -6.17
N LYS A 261 8.86 16.82 -6.01
CA LYS A 261 8.97 17.81 -7.09
C LYS A 261 10.42 18.02 -7.51
N ARG A 262 11.34 18.08 -6.54
CA ARG A 262 12.77 18.29 -6.80
C ARG A 262 13.38 17.13 -7.57
N LEU A 263 13.08 15.90 -7.17
CA LEU A 263 13.54 14.70 -7.88
C LEU A 263 13.01 14.65 -9.32
N VAL A 264 11.74 15.01 -9.54
CA VAL A 264 11.15 15.11 -10.90
C VAL A 264 11.85 16.19 -11.75
N TYR A 265 12.15 17.35 -11.18
CA TYR A 265 12.84 18.42 -11.89
C TYR A 265 14.28 18.05 -12.23
N PHE A 266 15.02 17.49 -11.27
CA PHE A 266 16.37 16.97 -11.49
C PHE A 266 16.37 15.92 -12.60
N TYR A 267 15.51 14.91 -12.49
CA TYR A 267 15.40 13.82 -13.46
C TYR A 267 15.16 14.36 -14.88
N ARG A 268 14.17 15.24 -15.04
CA ARG A 268 13.83 15.82 -16.34
C ARG A 268 14.96 16.64 -16.94
N GLU A 269 15.64 17.45 -16.13
CA GLU A 269 16.74 18.28 -16.60
C GLU A 269 17.95 17.42 -16.97
N PHE A 270 18.32 16.46 -16.12
CA PHE A 270 19.42 15.52 -16.35
C PHE A 270 19.21 14.71 -17.63
N PHE A 271 18.04 14.11 -17.81
CA PHE A 271 17.75 13.28 -18.98
C PHE A 271 17.67 14.07 -20.29
N LYS A 272 17.35 15.36 -20.22
CA LYS A 272 17.34 16.26 -21.37
C LYS A 272 18.76 16.72 -21.76
N GLN A 273 19.60 17.03 -20.77
CA GLN A 273 20.93 17.58 -21.00
C GLN A 273 21.98 16.50 -21.32
N PHE A 274 21.88 15.33 -20.69
CA PHE A 274 22.86 14.25 -20.78
C PHE A 274 22.27 13.04 -21.49
N SER A 275 21.94 13.18 -22.78
CA SER A 275 21.41 12.10 -23.63
C SER A 275 22.46 11.34 -24.42
N ALA A 276 23.70 11.85 -24.46
CA ALA A 276 24.79 11.19 -25.16
C ALA A 276 25.09 9.80 -24.58
N PRO A 277 25.52 8.82 -25.39
CA PRO A 277 25.80 7.47 -24.91
C PRO A 277 26.88 7.41 -23.82
N SER A 278 27.76 8.42 -23.75
CA SER A 278 28.80 8.56 -22.73
C SER A 278 28.26 8.70 -21.30
N PHE A 279 26.97 9.04 -21.15
CA PHE A 279 26.28 9.18 -19.87
C PHE A 279 25.32 8.04 -19.56
N GLN A 280 25.31 6.96 -20.35
CA GLN A 280 24.32 5.88 -20.22
C GLN A 280 24.35 5.22 -18.83
N SER A 281 25.52 4.94 -18.29
CA SER A 281 25.67 4.35 -16.95
C SER A 281 25.17 5.28 -15.85
N LEU A 282 25.48 6.58 -15.93
CA LEU A 282 24.94 7.59 -15.03
C LEU A 282 23.40 7.67 -15.11
N ARG A 283 22.83 7.71 -16.33
CA ARG A 283 21.37 7.72 -16.54
C ARG A 283 20.71 6.49 -15.91
N TYR A 284 21.31 5.32 -16.02
CA TYR A 284 20.82 4.10 -15.38
C TYR A 284 20.75 4.25 -13.86
N VAL A 285 21.80 4.78 -13.22
CA VAL A 285 21.79 5.02 -11.76
C VAL A 285 20.74 6.06 -11.37
N VAL A 286 20.63 7.18 -12.10
CA VAL A 286 19.60 8.21 -11.86
C VAL A 286 18.18 7.64 -12.00
N GLU A 287 17.93 6.82 -13.03
CA GLU A 287 16.62 6.20 -13.25
C GLU A 287 16.26 5.20 -12.15
N ASN A 288 17.20 4.34 -11.77
CA ASN A 288 16.98 3.41 -10.65
C ASN A 288 16.68 4.15 -9.34
N TYR A 289 17.43 5.21 -9.05
CA TYR A 289 17.17 6.06 -7.89
C TYR A 289 15.76 6.67 -7.95
N ALA A 290 15.38 7.22 -9.11
CA ALA A 290 14.06 7.80 -9.30
C ALA A 290 12.94 6.76 -9.13
N VAL A 291 13.06 5.58 -9.72
CA VAL A 291 12.10 4.47 -9.60
C VAL A 291 11.89 4.03 -8.15
N MET A 292 12.96 4.01 -7.35
CA MET A 292 12.90 3.61 -5.94
C MET A 292 12.32 4.68 -5.02
N ASN A 293 12.48 5.97 -5.36
CA ASN A 293 12.18 7.08 -4.45
C ASN A 293 10.99 7.94 -4.88
N LEU A 294 10.51 7.82 -6.12
CA LEU A 294 9.32 8.53 -6.59
C LEU A 294 8.04 7.86 -6.10
N ILE A 295 7.24 8.61 -5.34
CA ILE A 295 5.95 8.21 -4.80
C ILE A 295 4.87 8.62 -5.78
N ARG A 296 4.84 7.97 -6.95
CA ARG A 296 3.82 8.22 -7.98
C ARG A 296 3.78 7.13 -9.03
N ASP A 297 2.66 7.10 -9.74
CA ASP A 297 2.48 6.26 -10.93
C ASP A 297 3.22 6.84 -12.15
N ILE A 298 4.20 6.09 -12.64
CA ILE A 298 4.93 6.33 -13.88
C ILE A 298 4.15 5.67 -15.02
N THR A 299 3.36 6.47 -15.72
CA THR A 299 2.54 6.08 -16.89
C THR A 299 3.26 6.30 -18.22
N GLU A 300 2.65 5.85 -19.31
CA GLU A 300 3.15 6.05 -20.69
C GLU A 300 3.34 7.51 -21.09
N LYS A 301 2.65 8.44 -20.43
CA LYS A 301 2.81 9.88 -20.67
C LYS A 301 4.20 10.40 -20.27
N HIS A 302 4.91 9.67 -19.40
CA HIS A 302 6.26 10.04 -18.98
C HIS A 302 7.28 9.41 -19.92
N THR A 303 7.52 10.08 -21.04
CA THR A 303 8.36 9.58 -22.16
C THR A 303 9.85 9.45 -21.83
N LEU A 304 10.32 10.12 -20.77
CA LEU A 304 11.73 10.05 -20.34
C LEU A 304 12.08 8.80 -19.54
N PHE A 305 11.08 8.04 -19.06
CA PHE A 305 11.32 6.78 -18.35
C PHE A 305 11.36 5.62 -19.34
N THR A 306 12.32 4.72 -19.13
CA THR A 306 12.42 3.48 -19.89
C THR A 306 11.21 2.57 -19.65
N PRO A 307 10.91 1.66 -20.59
CA PRO A 307 9.86 0.66 -20.38
C PRO A 307 10.10 -0.20 -19.13
N ASN A 308 11.36 -0.49 -18.81
CA ASN A 308 11.71 -1.26 -17.61
C ASN A 308 11.38 -0.47 -16.33
N ALA A 309 11.75 0.81 -16.24
CA ALA A 309 11.41 1.67 -15.11
C ALA A 309 9.90 1.71 -14.83
N LYS A 310 9.07 1.78 -15.88
CA LYS A 310 7.61 1.70 -15.77
C LYS A 310 7.12 0.35 -15.25
N LYS A 311 7.84 -0.74 -15.50
CA LYS A 311 7.49 -2.09 -15.00
C LYS A 311 7.93 -2.32 -13.56
N VAL A 312 9.08 -1.80 -13.14
CA VAL A 312 9.66 -2.05 -11.81
C VAL A 312 9.31 -0.99 -10.76
N GLN A 313 8.58 0.07 -11.12
CA GLN A 313 8.11 1.10 -10.19
C GLN A 313 7.42 0.53 -8.95
N LEU A 314 7.65 1.18 -7.82
CA LEU A 314 7.16 0.74 -6.51
C LEU A 314 5.76 1.26 -6.18
N TRP A 315 5.30 2.31 -6.86
CA TRP A 315 4.06 3.00 -6.53
C TRP A 315 3.12 3.03 -7.71
N TYR A 316 1.87 2.58 -7.52
CA TYR A 316 0.81 2.68 -8.53
C TYR A 316 -0.26 3.65 -8.10
N SER A 317 -0.95 4.26 -9.07
CA SER A 317 -2.20 4.95 -8.75
C SER A 317 -3.22 3.93 -8.25
N PHE A 318 -4.10 4.35 -7.35
CA PHE A 318 -5.15 3.47 -6.81
C PHE A 318 -5.94 2.73 -7.91
N GLN A 319 -6.32 3.44 -8.98
CA GLN A 319 -7.06 2.85 -10.11
C GLN A 319 -6.20 1.86 -10.92
N LYS A 320 -4.93 2.17 -11.15
CA LYS A 320 -4.01 1.24 -11.83
C LYS A 320 -3.83 -0.03 -11.00
N ALA A 321 -3.65 0.08 -9.69
CA ALA A 321 -3.52 -1.08 -8.81
C ALA A 321 -4.77 -1.99 -8.88
N CYS A 322 -5.98 -1.40 -8.85
CA CYS A 322 -7.22 -2.18 -9.00
C CYS A 322 -7.28 -2.94 -10.33
N LYS A 323 -6.97 -2.24 -11.44
CA LYS A 323 -7.05 -2.79 -12.79
C LYS A 323 -5.97 -3.86 -13.04
N GLU A 324 -4.73 -3.57 -12.70
CA GLU A 324 -3.57 -4.44 -12.94
C GLU A 324 -3.69 -5.78 -12.20
N TYR A 325 -4.12 -5.73 -10.94
CA TYR A 325 -4.21 -6.92 -10.09
C TYR A 325 -5.59 -7.58 -10.09
N GLY A 326 -6.57 -7.00 -10.79
CA GLY A 326 -7.94 -7.50 -10.88
C GLY A 326 -8.67 -7.51 -9.54
N ILE A 327 -8.48 -6.47 -8.72
CA ILE A 327 -9.11 -6.35 -7.39
C ILE A 327 -10.14 -5.23 -7.40
N ALA A 328 -11.25 -5.45 -6.67
CA ALA A 328 -12.27 -4.42 -6.52
C ALA A 328 -11.76 -3.25 -5.67
N SER A 329 -12.21 -2.03 -6.00
CA SER A 329 -11.87 -0.80 -5.28
C SER A 329 -12.15 -0.90 -3.76
N SER A 330 -13.27 -1.52 -3.37
CA SER A 330 -13.61 -1.75 -1.96
C SER A 330 -12.61 -2.67 -1.24
N VAL A 331 -12.10 -3.68 -1.93
CA VAL A 331 -11.12 -4.63 -1.37
C VAL A 331 -9.78 -3.95 -1.12
N LEU A 332 -9.32 -3.13 -2.07
CA LEU A 332 -8.08 -2.37 -1.91
C LEU A 332 -8.20 -1.28 -0.84
N SER A 333 -9.33 -0.56 -0.81
CA SER A 333 -9.61 0.47 0.22
C SER A 333 -9.58 -0.11 1.63
N ARG A 334 -10.13 -1.32 1.80
CA ARG A 334 -10.03 -2.08 3.06
C ARG A 334 -8.58 -2.38 3.43
N ALA A 335 -7.80 -2.96 2.52
CA ALA A 335 -6.42 -3.35 2.82
C ALA A 335 -5.55 -2.16 3.24
N ILE A 336 -5.84 -0.99 2.68
CA ILE A 336 -5.24 0.29 3.09
C ILE A 336 -5.70 0.69 4.50
N THR A 337 -7.00 0.62 4.78
CA THR A 337 -7.58 0.97 6.09
C THR A 337 -7.04 0.07 7.22
N ASP A 338 -6.85 -1.22 6.92
CA ASP A 338 -6.27 -2.20 7.84
C ASP A 338 -4.75 -2.08 7.99
N LYS A 339 -4.12 -1.08 7.35
CA LYS A 339 -2.67 -0.85 7.31
C LYS A 339 -1.87 -2.04 6.77
N GLN A 340 -2.50 -2.89 5.96
CA GLN A 340 -1.83 -4.01 5.27
C GLN A 340 -1.10 -3.54 4.00
N VAL A 341 -1.53 -2.42 3.43
CA VAL A 341 -0.91 -1.79 2.25
C VAL A 341 -0.63 -0.33 2.52
N ASN A 342 0.64 0.07 2.40
CA ASN A 342 1.01 1.47 2.50
C ASN A 342 0.43 2.29 1.34
N VAL A 343 -0.07 3.49 1.67
CA VAL A 343 -0.59 4.45 0.70
C VAL A 343 -0.03 5.83 1.01
N HIS A 344 0.24 6.60 -0.03
CA HIS A 344 0.54 8.02 0.08
C HIS A 344 -0.61 8.83 -0.49
N HIS A 345 -1.09 9.82 0.28
CA HIS A 345 -2.15 10.73 -0.14
C HIS A 345 -1.59 12.12 -0.42
N GLU A 346 -1.85 12.61 -1.63
CA GLU A 346 -1.60 14.00 -2.02
C GLU A 346 -2.96 14.70 -2.18
N TYR A 347 -3.21 15.70 -1.33
CA TYR A 347 -4.46 16.46 -1.33
C TYR A 347 -4.34 17.64 -2.30
N ALA A 348 -5.18 17.66 -3.34
CA ALA A 348 -5.40 18.83 -4.18
C ALA A 348 -6.75 19.46 -3.84
N GLU A 349 -6.96 20.74 -4.21
CA GLU A 349 -8.18 21.49 -3.86
C GLU A 349 -9.50 20.79 -4.21
N LYS A 350 -9.52 19.98 -5.28
CA LYS A 350 -10.74 19.33 -5.80
C LYS A 350 -10.74 17.80 -5.68
N TYR A 351 -9.60 17.18 -5.35
CA TYR A 351 -9.47 15.72 -5.35
C TYR A 351 -8.25 15.26 -4.54
N THR A 352 -8.31 14.02 -4.04
CA THR A 352 -7.17 13.36 -3.39
C THR A 352 -6.55 12.36 -4.36
N LYS A 353 -5.24 12.45 -4.58
CA LYS A 353 -4.47 11.42 -5.29
C LYS A 353 -3.95 10.42 -4.29
N SER A 354 -4.13 9.14 -4.59
CA SER A 354 -3.65 8.04 -3.76
C SER A 354 -2.67 7.19 -4.56
N SER A 355 -1.45 7.07 -4.04
CA SER A 355 -0.39 6.21 -4.56
C SER A 355 -0.20 5.02 -3.63
N VAL A 356 -0.41 3.83 -4.16
CA VAL A 356 -0.41 2.55 -3.44
C VAL A 356 0.94 1.88 -3.59
N TYR A 357 1.52 1.44 -2.47
CA TYR A 357 2.80 0.74 -2.47
C TYR A 357 2.62 -0.70 -2.95
N ARG A 358 3.24 -1.00 -4.09
CA ARG A 358 3.08 -2.26 -4.82
C ARG A 358 3.60 -3.48 -4.04
N PRO A 359 4.79 -3.46 -3.41
CA PRO A 359 5.30 -4.65 -2.71
C PRO A 359 4.38 -5.14 -1.58
N ASP A 360 3.78 -4.23 -0.81
CA ASP A 360 2.81 -4.61 0.22
C ASP A 360 1.56 -5.25 -0.39
N LEU A 361 1.03 -4.66 -1.46
CA LEU A 361 -0.12 -5.19 -2.16
C LEU A 361 0.16 -6.59 -2.72
N GLU A 362 1.31 -6.79 -3.36
CA GLU A 362 1.70 -8.09 -3.92
C GLU A 362 1.84 -9.16 -2.82
N LYS A 363 2.36 -8.79 -1.65
CA LYS A 363 2.49 -9.69 -0.49
C LYS A 363 1.14 -10.21 -0.01
N ILE A 364 0.11 -9.36 0.03
CA ILE A 364 -1.22 -9.75 0.55
C ILE A 364 -2.21 -10.18 -0.53
N LEU A 365 -1.87 -9.99 -1.81
CA LEU A 365 -2.75 -10.28 -2.93
C LEU A 365 -3.36 -11.69 -2.92
N PRO A 366 -2.61 -12.78 -2.59
CA PRO A 366 -3.18 -14.11 -2.52
C PRO A 366 -4.30 -14.24 -1.48
N HIS A 367 -4.20 -13.53 -0.36
CA HIS A 367 -5.24 -13.49 0.66
C HIS A 367 -6.43 -12.66 0.19
N LEU A 368 -6.19 -11.47 -0.38
CA LEU A 368 -7.26 -10.60 -0.88
C LEU A 368 -8.13 -11.26 -1.96
N LYS A 369 -7.52 -12.02 -2.88
CA LYS A 369 -8.23 -12.75 -3.95
C LYS A 369 -9.10 -13.90 -3.46
N ARG A 370 -8.90 -14.36 -2.22
CA ARG A 370 -9.66 -15.44 -1.59
C ARG A 370 -10.81 -14.95 -0.72
N LEU A 371 -11.05 -13.63 -0.72
CA LEU A 371 -12.19 -13.03 -0.03
C LEU A 371 -13.38 -12.99 -0.96
N ILE A 372 -14.48 -13.61 -0.53
CA ILE A 372 -15.69 -13.81 -1.31
C ILE A 372 -16.90 -13.18 -0.60
N PRO A 373 -17.92 -12.71 -1.34
CA PRO A 373 -19.14 -12.19 -0.74
C PRO A 373 -20.04 -13.33 -0.24
N ALA A 374 -21.03 -12.96 0.59
CA ALA A 374 -21.99 -13.88 1.22
C ALA A 374 -22.67 -14.87 0.25
N SER A 375 -22.93 -14.47 -1.00
CA SER A 375 -23.56 -15.33 -2.01
C SER A 375 -22.70 -16.54 -2.37
N PHE A 376 -21.41 -16.35 -2.61
CA PHE A 376 -20.47 -17.43 -2.91
C PHE A 376 -20.19 -18.25 -1.64
N ALA A 377 -20.09 -17.61 -0.47
CA ALA A 377 -19.95 -18.30 0.79
C ALA A 377 -21.10 -19.30 1.06
N ALA A 378 -22.35 -18.88 0.80
CA ALA A 378 -23.52 -19.75 0.89
C ALA A 378 -23.46 -20.93 -0.10
N GLN A 379 -22.92 -20.72 -1.31
CA GLN A 379 -22.75 -21.78 -2.31
C GLN A 379 -21.70 -22.82 -1.91
N ILE A 380 -20.61 -22.40 -1.27
CA ILE A 380 -19.56 -23.30 -0.75
C ILE A 380 -20.16 -24.21 0.33
N LEU A 381 -20.87 -23.63 1.30
CA LEU A 381 -21.55 -24.38 2.35
C LEU A 381 -22.77 -25.17 1.83
N GLY A 382 -23.32 -24.81 0.67
CA GLY A 382 -24.52 -25.40 0.06
C GLY A 382 -25.80 -25.15 0.86
N VAL A 383 -25.93 -23.95 1.40
CA VAL A 383 -27.09 -23.49 2.18
C VAL A 383 -27.87 -22.44 1.40
N THR A 384 -29.12 -22.20 1.76
CA THR A 384 -29.90 -21.11 1.15
C THR A 384 -29.41 -19.75 1.66
N LYS A 385 -29.73 -18.65 0.95
CA LYS A 385 -29.39 -17.29 1.40
C LYS A 385 -29.95 -16.99 2.80
N ALA A 386 -31.18 -17.39 3.08
CA ALA A 386 -31.81 -17.19 4.39
C ALA A 386 -31.10 -17.98 5.51
N GLN A 387 -30.74 -19.23 5.24
CA GLN A 387 -29.96 -20.07 6.16
C GLN A 387 -28.58 -19.48 6.43
N PHE A 388 -27.90 -18.97 5.39
CA PHE A 388 -26.61 -18.32 5.54
C PHE A 388 -26.70 -17.04 6.38
N SER A 389 -27.68 -16.16 6.08
CA SER A 389 -27.91 -14.95 6.89
C SER A 389 -28.21 -15.27 8.36
N GLN A 390 -28.91 -16.38 8.64
CA GLN A 390 -29.13 -16.87 9.99
C GLN A 390 -27.82 -17.26 10.69
N LEU A 391 -26.92 -17.98 10.01
CA LEU A 391 -25.61 -18.34 10.57
C LEU A 391 -24.76 -17.11 10.85
N GLN A 392 -24.72 -16.18 9.89
CA GLN A 392 -24.01 -14.91 9.98
C GLN A 392 -24.48 -14.08 11.20
N ASN A 393 -25.79 -13.82 11.30
CA ASN A 393 -26.36 -13.00 12.39
C ASN A 393 -26.15 -13.60 13.79
N SER A 394 -25.85 -14.90 13.86
CA SER A 394 -25.61 -15.60 15.12
C SER A 394 -24.14 -15.66 15.54
N GLY A 395 -23.22 -15.13 14.72
CA GLY A 395 -21.78 -15.22 14.95
C GLY A 395 -21.24 -16.65 14.87
N CYS A 396 -21.85 -17.50 14.04
CA CYS A 396 -21.47 -18.91 13.92
C CYS A 396 -20.08 -19.09 13.31
N PHE A 397 -19.64 -18.17 12.45
CA PHE A 397 -18.29 -18.15 11.89
C PHE A 397 -17.49 -17.00 12.48
N LYS A 398 -16.21 -17.25 12.81
CA LYS A 398 -15.32 -16.24 13.40
C LYS A 398 -14.56 -15.40 12.36
N PHE A 399 -14.72 -15.72 11.08
CA PHE A 399 -13.89 -15.23 9.98
C PHE A 399 -14.62 -14.23 9.07
N GLU A 400 -15.65 -13.59 9.61
CA GLU A 400 -16.53 -12.68 8.86
C GLU A 400 -16.00 -11.25 8.94
N ILE A 401 -15.96 -10.56 7.81
CA ILE A 401 -15.62 -9.14 7.75
C ILE A 401 -16.92 -8.35 7.55
N PRO A 402 -17.39 -7.61 8.57
CA PRO A 402 -18.65 -6.89 8.50
C PRO A 402 -18.58 -5.68 7.57
N PRO A 403 -19.72 -5.26 6.99
CA PRO A 403 -19.80 -4.03 6.23
C PRO A 403 -19.57 -2.83 7.16
N ARG A 404 -18.79 -1.87 6.69
CA ARG A 404 -18.44 -0.64 7.40
C ARG A 404 -18.41 0.51 6.41
N ARG A 405 -18.92 1.67 6.82
CA ARG A 405 -18.89 2.90 6.01
C ARG A 405 -17.45 3.22 5.61
N ASP A 406 -17.25 3.55 4.34
CA ASP A 406 -15.94 3.86 3.74
C ASP A 406 -14.90 2.70 3.75
N TYR A 407 -15.36 1.47 3.98
CA TYR A 407 -14.50 0.28 4.10
C TYR A 407 -14.99 -0.87 3.22
N CYS A 408 -16.22 -1.36 3.45
CA CYS A 408 -16.87 -2.34 2.59
C CYS A 408 -18.38 -2.24 2.73
N SER A 409 -19.11 -2.20 1.62
CA SER A 409 -20.58 -2.14 1.61
C SER A 409 -21.25 -3.50 1.83
N THR A 410 -20.48 -4.60 1.79
CA THR A 410 -21.00 -5.97 1.86
C THR A 410 -20.16 -6.83 2.80
N TRP A 411 -20.78 -7.90 3.33
CA TRP A 411 -20.06 -8.90 4.11
C TRP A 411 -19.08 -9.69 3.23
N GLN A 412 -17.89 -9.94 3.77
CA GLN A 412 -16.82 -10.69 3.09
C GLN A 412 -16.34 -11.85 3.97
N TYR A 413 -15.95 -12.94 3.32
CA TYR A 413 -15.58 -14.19 3.97
C TYR A 413 -14.33 -14.78 3.34
N SER A 414 -13.54 -15.47 4.15
CA SER A 414 -12.40 -16.25 3.70
C SER A 414 -12.85 -17.57 3.07
N GLN A 415 -12.62 -17.72 1.77
CA GLN A 415 -12.91 -18.95 1.05
C GLN A 415 -12.19 -20.18 1.68
N PRO A 416 -10.88 -20.13 2.01
CA PRO A 416 -10.18 -21.27 2.61
C PRO A 416 -10.76 -21.71 3.95
N GLU A 417 -11.16 -20.78 4.81
CA GLU A 417 -11.70 -21.11 6.12
C GLU A 417 -13.09 -21.74 6.01
N LEU A 418 -13.94 -21.23 5.10
CA LEU A 418 -15.23 -21.86 4.80
C LEU A 418 -15.08 -23.25 4.18
N SER A 419 -14.12 -23.42 3.26
CA SER A 419 -13.77 -24.73 2.70
C SER A 419 -13.26 -25.69 3.78
N ALA A 420 -12.39 -25.23 4.69
CA ALA A 420 -11.88 -26.04 5.78
C ALA A 420 -13.00 -26.49 6.74
N ILE A 421 -14.00 -25.64 7.01
CA ILE A 421 -15.17 -26.01 7.82
C ILE A 421 -15.93 -27.18 7.18
N ILE A 422 -16.27 -27.07 5.89
CA ILE A 422 -17.03 -28.14 5.22
C ILE A 422 -16.19 -29.42 5.09
N GLU A 423 -14.89 -29.30 4.84
CA GLU A 423 -13.97 -30.44 4.79
C GLU A 423 -13.84 -31.14 6.14
N ASN A 424 -13.73 -30.38 7.24
CA ASN A 424 -13.63 -30.95 8.59
C ASN A 424 -14.92 -31.70 8.98
N ILE A 425 -16.09 -31.14 8.66
CA ILE A 425 -17.38 -31.82 8.87
C ILE A 425 -17.41 -33.13 8.06
N ASN A 426 -16.97 -33.11 6.80
CA ASN A 426 -16.96 -34.29 5.93
C ASN A 426 -15.93 -35.34 6.34
N ARG A 427 -14.79 -34.94 6.91
CA ARG A 427 -13.75 -35.84 7.41
C ARG A 427 -14.16 -36.53 8.71
N GLY A 428 -14.90 -35.84 9.57
CA GLY A 428 -15.49 -36.39 10.79
C GLY A 428 -16.74 -37.26 10.55
N ALA A 429 -17.16 -37.44 9.29
CA ALA A 429 -18.36 -38.18 8.97
C ALA A 429 -18.14 -39.71 9.07
N ALA A 430 -19.10 -40.40 9.67
CA ALA A 430 -19.10 -41.86 9.80
C ALA A 430 -19.94 -42.54 8.68
N PRO A 431 -19.82 -43.86 8.48
CA PRO A 431 -20.63 -44.59 7.49
C PRO A 431 -22.14 -44.49 7.79
N ILE A 432 -22.95 -44.57 6.73
CA ILE A 432 -24.43 -44.54 6.81
C ILE A 432 -24.98 -45.71 7.62
N THR A 433 -26.04 -45.43 8.39
CA THR A 433 -26.86 -46.40 9.13
C THR A 433 -28.19 -46.67 8.41
N THR A 434 -28.98 -47.62 8.90
CA THR A 434 -30.25 -48.06 8.29
C THR A 434 -31.34 -46.99 8.26
N ALA A 435 -31.27 -45.96 9.10
CA ALA A 435 -32.30 -44.92 9.24
C ALA A 435 -31.74 -43.49 9.20
N CYS A 436 -30.88 -43.20 8.23
CA CYS A 436 -30.31 -41.86 8.02
C CYS A 436 -31.29 -40.89 7.33
N LEU A 437 -31.30 -39.63 7.78
CA LEU A 437 -32.07 -38.54 7.20
C LEU A 437 -31.15 -37.39 6.78
N THR A 438 -31.38 -36.80 5.62
CA THR A 438 -30.60 -35.64 5.18
C THR A 438 -30.99 -34.39 5.97
N ILE A 439 -30.05 -33.46 6.15
CA ILE A 439 -30.32 -32.15 6.77
C ILE A 439 -31.47 -31.43 6.06
N SER A 440 -31.59 -31.57 4.74
CA SER A 440 -32.71 -31.01 4.00
C SER A 440 -34.09 -31.57 4.41
N GLN A 441 -34.19 -32.89 4.63
CA GLN A 441 -35.42 -33.56 5.05
C GLN A 441 -35.77 -33.25 6.50
N ILE A 442 -34.77 -33.27 7.39
CA ILE A 442 -34.91 -32.87 8.80
C ILE A 442 -35.52 -31.47 8.89
N MET A 443 -35.06 -30.56 8.03
CA MET A 443 -35.51 -29.17 8.01
C MET A 443 -36.91 -28.95 7.45
N GLN A 444 -37.39 -29.84 6.59
CA GLN A 444 -38.73 -29.77 6.02
C GLN A 444 -39.79 -30.37 6.95
N TYR A 445 -39.52 -31.52 7.58
CA TYR A 445 -40.59 -32.32 8.17
C TYR A 445 -40.48 -32.58 9.68
N GLN A 446 -39.30 -32.48 10.28
CA GLN A 446 -39.11 -32.98 11.66
C GLN A 446 -38.87 -31.91 12.72
N ILE A 447 -38.35 -30.75 12.33
CA ILE A 447 -37.95 -29.71 13.29
C ILE A 447 -38.92 -28.51 13.34
N GLN A 448 -39.72 -28.29 12.30
CA GLN A 448 -40.49 -27.04 12.18
C GLN A 448 -41.44 -26.84 13.38
N GLY A 449 -41.32 -25.66 14.01
CA GLY A 449 -42.11 -25.27 15.17
C GLY A 449 -41.74 -25.96 16.49
N ARG A 450 -40.74 -26.85 16.53
CA ARG A 450 -40.34 -27.53 17.78
C ARG A 450 -39.30 -26.76 18.59
N ILE A 451 -38.39 -26.06 17.91
CA ILE A 451 -37.32 -25.26 18.50
C ILE A 451 -37.17 -23.93 17.77
N GLU A 452 -36.67 -22.92 18.48
CA GLU A 452 -36.34 -21.62 17.91
C GLU A 452 -35.04 -21.73 17.08
N MET A 453 -34.98 -21.04 15.94
CA MET A 453 -33.81 -20.99 15.06
C MET A 453 -33.21 -22.39 14.76
N PRO A 454 -34.03 -23.30 14.21
CA PRO A 454 -33.71 -24.73 14.16
C PRO A 454 -32.45 -25.10 13.39
N PHE A 455 -32.23 -24.43 12.25
CA PHE A 455 -31.06 -24.67 11.43
C PHE A 455 -29.76 -24.31 12.16
N LEU A 456 -29.74 -23.20 12.91
CA LEU A 456 -28.57 -22.78 13.68
C LEU A 456 -28.23 -23.80 14.78
N GLN A 457 -29.23 -24.27 15.53
CA GLN A 457 -29.03 -25.26 16.60
C GLN A 457 -28.45 -26.56 16.05
N LEU A 458 -28.96 -27.01 14.89
CA LEU A 458 -28.46 -28.19 14.21
C LEU A 458 -27.00 -28.03 13.79
N ILE A 459 -26.63 -26.90 13.17
CA ILE A 459 -25.23 -26.65 12.77
C ILE A 459 -24.30 -26.55 13.99
N LYS A 460 -24.73 -25.91 15.09
CA LYS A 460 -23.94 -25.86 16.33
C LYS A 460 -23.73 -27.26 16.93
N ALA A 461 -24.76 -28.11 16.92
CA ALA A 461 -24.65 -29.48 17.39
C ALA A 461 -23.67 -30.32 16.56
N ILE A 462 -23.68 -30.15 15.23
CA ILE A 462 -22.71 -30.80 14.33
C ILE A 462 -21.29 -30.29 14.60
N LEU A 463 -21.09 -28.97 14.66
CA LEU A 463 -19.76 -28.36 14.87
C LEU A 463 -19.17 -28.68 16.26
N SER A 464 -20.01 -28.89 17.27
CA SER A 464 -19.60 -29.30 18.62
C SER A 464 -19.45 -30.81 18.79
N GLY A 465 -19.77 -31.61 17.77
CA GLY A 465 -19.70 -33.07 17.82
C GLY A 465 -20.86 -33.75 18.57
N GLN A 466 -21.92 -33.02 18.94
CA GLN A 466 -23.12 -33.58 19.57
C GLN A 466 -23.97 -34.42 18.61
N LEU A 467 -23.86 -34.13 17.31
CA LEU A 467 -24.50 -34.90 16.24
C LEU A 467 -23.45 -35.34 15.23
N VAL A 468 -23.35 -36.65 15.01
CA VAL A 468 -22.41 -37.23 14.06
C VAL A 468 -23.00 -37.25 12.66
N VAL A 469 -22.28 -36.62 11.73
CA VAL A 469 -22.65 -36.62 10.31
C VAL A 469 -22.34 -37.99 9.70
N ARG A 470 -23.22 -38.46 8.80
CA ARG A 470 -23.13 -39.74 8.11
C ARG A 470 -23.10 -39.56 6.59
N LYS A 471 -22.27 -40.35 5.88
CA LYS A 471 -22.18 -40.32 4.41
C LYS A 471 -21.84 -41.67 3.78
N SER A 472 -22.28 -41.89 2.55
CA SER A 472 -22.14 -43.14 1.78
C SER A 472 -20.86 -43.22 0.95
N ASP A 473 -20.37 -42.08 0.46
CA ASP A 473 -19.28 -41.97 -0.51
C ASP A 473 -18.14 -41.10 0.10
N PRO A 474 -16.85 -41.39 -0.18
CA PRO A 474 -15.74 -40.49 0.17
C PRO A 474 -15.88 -39.04 -0.35
N GLN A 475 -16.75 -38.75 -1.34
CA GLN A 475 -17.02 -37.39 -1.81
C GLN A 475 -17.34 -36.37 -0.71
N ILE A 476 -16.96 -35.11 -0.95
CA ILE A 476 -17.29 -33.98 -0.08
C ILE A 476 -18.73 -33.56 -0.38
N LEU A 477 -19.60 -33.74 0.60
CA LEU A 477 -21.00 -33.32 0.55
C LEU A 477 -21.16 -31.92 1.16
N LYS A 478 -22.05 -31.11 0.58
CA LYS A 478 -22.43 -29.81 1.16
C LYS A 478 -23.42 -29.99 2.30
N ILE A 479 -23.57 -28.98 3.16
CA ILE A 479 -24.33 -29.07 4.42
C ILE A 479 -25.72 -29.71 4.23
N ARG A 480 -26.53 -29.23 3.28
CA ARG A 480 -27.90 -29.73 3.12
C ARG A 480 -28.00 -31.21 2.68
N ALA A 481 -26.94 -31.75 2.08
CA ALA A 481 -26.86 -33.13 1.60
C ALA A 481 -26.24 -34.08 2.64
N LEU A 482 -25.71 -33.56 3.75
CA LEU A 482 -25.24 -34.37 4.86
C LEU A 482 -26.40 -35.11 5.52
N SER A 483 -26.14 -36.32 6.00
CA SER A 483 -27.12 -37.15 6.70
C SER A 483 -26.79 -37.27 8.18
N ILE A 484 -27.81 -37.50 9.00
CA ILE A 484 -27.70 -37.78 10.43
C ILE A 484 -28.57 -39.00 10.72
N ASP A 485 -28.16 -39.83 11.66
CA ASP A 485 -28.98 -40.94 12.12
C ASP A 485 -30.28 -40.43 12.76
N GLY A 486 -31.42 -40.97 12.33
CA GLY A 486 -32.73 -40.49 12.77
C GLY A 486 -32.99 -40.69 14.27
N GLU A 487 -32.47 -41.76 14.87
CA GLU A 487 -32.63 -42.02 16.30
C GLU A 487 -31.76 -41.10 17.14
N GLU A 488 -30.50 -40.90 16.72
CA GLU A 488 -29.57 -39.94 17.33
C GLU A 488 -30.16 -38.53 17.30
N PHE A 489 -30.68 -38.13 16.15
CA PHE A 489 -31.34 -36.84 15.96
C PHE A 489 -32.55 -36.64 16.89
N MET A 490 -33.45 -37.62 16.97
CA MET A 490 -34.63 -37.54 17.84
C MET A 490 -34.25 -37.50 19.32
N ARG A 491 -33.22 -38.25 19.75
CA ARG A 491 -32.70 -38.18 21.12
C ARG A 491 -32.17 -36.78 21.45
N TRP A 492 -31.36 -36.20 20.57
CA TRP A 492 -30.88 -34.83 20.73
C TRP A 492 -32.02 -33.82 20.80
N LEU A 493 -33.03 -33.93 19.93
CA LEU A 493 -34.19 -33.03 19.91
C LEU A 493 -35.01 -33.11 21.20
N ASN A 494 -35.24 -34.31 21.72
CA ASN A 494 -35.97 -34.52 22.97
C ASN A 494 -35.20 -34.00 24.19
N ASN A 495 -33.86 -34.05 24.17
CA ASN A 495 -33.05 -33.46 25.24
C ASN A 495 -33.13 -31.93 25.29
N LEU A 496 -33.43 -31.27 24.16
CA LEU A 496 -33.59 -29.81 24.10
C LEU A 496 -34.94 -29.32 24.65
N ARG A 497 -35.96 -30.19 24.74
CA ARG A 497 -37.25 -29.91 25.38
C ARG A 497 -37.87 -31.20 25.95
N PRO A 498 -38.03 -31.35 27.27
CA PRO A 498 -38.84 -32.43 27.82
C PRO A 498 -40.28 -32.31 27.30
N THR A 499 -40.92 -33.44 27.00
CA THR A 499 -42.31 -33.52 26.52
C THR A 499 -43.27 -32.71 27.41
N PRO A 500 -44.16 -31.87 26.84
CA PRO A 500 -45.08 -31.06 27.63
C PRO A 500 -46.08 -31.93 28.42
N GLU A 501 -46.30 -31.60 29.70
CA GLU A 501 -47.25 -32.27 30.62
C GLU A 501 -48.74 -31.95 30.33
N TYR A 502 -49.08 -31.39 29.17
CA TYR A 502 -50.44 -30.96 28.83
C TYR A 502 -50.92 -31.58 27.53
N VAL A 503 -52.24 -31.70 27.39
CA VAL A 503 -52.91 -32.26 26.21
C VAL A 503 -53.79 -31.22 25.52
N SER A 504 -54.05 -31.40 24.22
CA SER A 504 -54.99 -30.60 23.45
C SER A 504 -56.46 -30.91 23.81
N VAL A 505 -57.40 -30.05 23.43
CA VAL A 505 -58.84 -30.29 23.63
C VAL A 505 -59.31 -31.58 22.94
N THR A 506 -58.75 -31.90 21.77
CA THR A 506 -59.04 -33.12 21.02
C THR A 506 -58.48 -34.37 21.69
N GLU A 507 -57.35 -34.30 22.38
CA GLU A 507 -56.84 -35.43 23.17
C GLU A 507 -57.61 -35.59 24.48
N ALA A 508 -58.01 -34.48 25.11
CA ALA A 508 -58.85 -34.51 26.30
C ALA A 508 -60.22 -35.15 26.05
N SER A 509 -60.80 -35.00 24.85
CA SER A 509 -62.07 -35.64 24.49
C SER A 509 -61.97 -37.17 24.53
N LYS A 510 -60.85 -37.72 24.03
CA LYS A 510 -60.55 -39.15 24.05
C LYS A 510 -60.35 -39.65 25.49
N LEU A 511 -59.65 -38.88 26.32
CA LEU A 511 -59.43 -39.22 27.74
C LEU A 511 -60.72 -39.19 28.57
N LEU A 512 -61.64 -38.29 28.25
CA LEU A 512 -62.95 -38.20 28.90
C LEU A 512 -63.99 -39.17 28.30
N GLY A 513 -63.68 -39.82 27.16
CA GLY A 513 -64.60 -40.71 26.47
C GLY A 513 -65.85 -40.01 25.92
N VAL A 514 -65.71 -38.74 25.50
CA VAL A 514 -66.79 -37.90 24.97
C VAL A 514 -66.45 -37.31 23.60
N ASN A 515 -67.46 -36.81 22.88
CA ASN A 515 -67.26 -36.15 21.59
C ASN A 515 -66.43 -34.85 21.74
N GLU A 516 -65.59 -34.56 20.76
CA GLU A 516 -64.79 -33.33 20.68
C GLU A 516 -65.62 -32.05 20.85
N GLU A 517 -66.77 -31.93 20.18
CA GLU A 517 -67.64 -30.75 20.28
C GLU A 517 -68.14 -30.53 21.72
N PHE A 518 -68.46 -31.62 22.43
CA PHE A 518 -68.88 -31.53 23.82
C PHE A 518 -67.71 -31.09 24.71
N THR A 519 -66.49 -31.56 24.43
CA THR A 519 -65.29 -31.15 25.16
C THR A 519 -64.99 -29.66 24.95
N TYR A 520 -65.10 -29.15 23.71
CA TYR A 520 -65.01 -27.71 23.44
C TYR A 520 -66.10 -26.92 24.16
N GLN A 521 -67.33 -27.46 24.23
CA GLN A 521 -68.42 -26.85 24.98
C GLN A 521 -68.09 -26.74 26.47
N LEU A 522 -67.54 -27.80 27.08
CA LEU A 522 -67.12 -27.81 28.49
C LEU A 522 -66.02 -26.77 28.76
N VAL A 523 -65.03 -26.67 27.87
CA VAL A 523 -63.92 -25.70 27.99
C VAL A 523 -64.41 -24.26 27.82
N ASN A 524 -65.28 -24.00 26.84
CA ASN A 524 -65.78 -22.65 26.53
C ASN A 524 -66.75 -22.13 27.60
N ARG A 525 -67.47 -23.03 28.27
CA ARG A 525 -68.44 -22.68 29.33
C ARG A 525 -67.83 -22.71 30.74
N GLY A 526 -66.55 -23.08 30.87
CA GLY A 526 -65.82 -23.04 32.13
C GLY A 526 -65.95 -24.29 33.01
N TYR A 527 -66.62 -25.35 32.54
CA TYR A 527 -66.73 -26.61 33.28
C TYR A 527 -65.42 -27.40 33.27
N LEU A 528 -64.70 -27.39 32.15
CA LEU A 528 -63.37 -28.00 32.04
C LEU A 528 -62.31 -26.89 32.00
N HIS A 529 -61.52 -26.82 33.07
CA HIS A 529 -60.47 -25.81 33.21
C HIS A 529 -59.39 -25.99 32.14
N HIS A 530 -58.95 -24.87 31.56
CA HIS A 530 -57.88 -24.84 30.56
C HIS A 530 -56.90 -23.71 30.89
N LYS A 531 -55.69 -23.81 30.34
CA LYS A 531 -54.78 -22.68 30.21
C LYS A 531 -54.57 -22.38 28.73
N ILE A 532 -54.00 -21.22 28.46
CA ILE A 532 -53.62 -20.81 27.11
C ILE A 532 -52.09 -20.97 27.01
N ASP A 533 -51.63 -21.76 26.04
CA ASP A 533 -50.20 -21.88 25.74
C ASP A 533 -49.73 -20.62 24.97
N SER A 534 -48.42 -20.42 24.89
CA SER A 534 -47.67 -19.44 24.09
C SER A 534 -48.16 -19.23 22.65
N ARG A 535 -48.89 -20.18 22.06
CA ARG A 535 -49.50 -20.07 20.71
C ARG A 535 -50.98 -19.66 20.71
N ASN A 536 -51.47 -19.16 21.85
CA ASN A 536 -52.87 -18.83 22.09
C ASN A 536 -53.83 -20.04 21.96
N ALA A 537 -53.31 -21.26 22.08
CA ALA A 537 -54.09 -22.49 22.00
C ALA A 537 -54.55 -22.92 23.40
N LYS A 538 -55.79 -23.43 23.50
CA LYS A 538 -56.34 -23.95 24.77
C LYS A 538 -55.74 -25.33 25.07
N VAL A 539 -55.04 -25.44 26.19
CA VAL A 539 -54.38 -26.66 26.67
C VAL A 539 -54.96 -27.10 28.01
N ILE A 540 -55.07 -28.41 28.21
CA ILE A 540 -55.68 -29.01 29.39
C ILE A 540 -54.61 -29.82 30.12
N PHE A 541 -54.41 -29.51 31.39
CA PHE A 541 -53.49 -30.27 32.24
C PHE A 541 -54.20 -31.52 32.79
N PRO A 542 -53.48 -32.64 33.02
CA PRO A 542 -54.03 -33.84 33.62
C PRO A 542 -54.81 -33.59 34.92
N ASP A 543 -54.34 -32.66 35.75
CA ASP A 543 -55.02 -32.29 36.99
C ASP A 543 -56.37 -31.60 36.77
N HIS A 544 -56.57 -30.88 35.66
CA HIS A 544 -57.86 -30.30 35.33
C HIS A 544 -58.88 -31.36 34.92
N ILE A 545 -58.44 -32.42 34.23
CA ILE A 545 -59.29 -33.57 33.87
C ILE A 545 -59.71 -34.32 35.14
N ARG A 546 -58.75 -34.53 36.06
CA ARG A 546 -59.01 -35.17 37.35
C ARG A 546 -60.03 -34.40 38.19
N ARG A 547 -59.82 -33.07 38.33
CA ARG A 547 -60.78 -32.19 39.02
C ARG A 547 -62.17 -32.24 38.38
N PHE A 548 -62.24 -32.20 37.05
CA PHE A 548 -63.52 -32.30 36.34
C PHE A 548 -64.27 -33.59 36.67
N LYS A 549 -63.59 -34.74 36.69
CA LYS A 549 -64.20 -36.04 37.05
C LYS A 549 -64.60 -36.13 38.53
N GLN A 550 -63.90 -35.43 39.41
CA GLN A 550 -64.24 -35.31 40.82
C GLN A 550 -65.45 -34.39 41.05
N GLU A 551 -65.57 -33.31 40.28
CA GLU A 551 -66.63 -32.31 40.46
C GLU A 551 -67.92 -32.68 39.73
N TYR A 552 -67.83 -33.35 38.58
CA TYR A 552 -68.97 -33.57 37.70
C TYR A 552 -69.15 -35.04 37.31
N VAL A 553 -70.41 -35.40 37.06
CA VAL A 553 -70.83 -36.69 36.53
C VAL A 553 -71.57 -36.46 35.22
N ILE A 554 -71.07 -37.06 34.14
CA ILE A 554 -71.75 -37.06 32.85
C ILE A 554 -72.83 -38.16 32.90
N LEU A 555 -74.08 -37.80 32.63
CA LEU A 555 -75.23 -38.72 32.78
C LEU A 555 -75.12 -39.95 31.89
N SER A 556 -74.56 -39.83 30.68
CA SER A 556 -74.33 -40.96 29.78
C SER A 556 -73.36 -41.99 30.39
N LYS A 557 -72.32 -41.53 31.09
CA LYS A 557 -71.38 -42.40 31.81
C LYS A 557 -71.98 -43.04 33.05
N LEU A 558 -72.85 -42.31 33.75
CA LEU A 558 -73.62 -42.89 34.85
C LEU A 558 -74.64 -43.93 34.36
N SER A 559 -75.25 -43.69 33.20
CA SER A 559 -76.17 -44.60 32.51
C SER A 559 -75.46 -45.90 32.12
N GLU A 560 -74.27 -45.80 31.51
CA GLU A 560 -73.40 -46.95 31.21
C GLU A 560 -73.00 -47.73 32.49
N ALA A 561 -72.74 -47.05 33.61
CA ALA A 561 -72.30 -47.69 34.85
C ALA A 561 -73.43 -48.31 35.69
N SER A 562 -74.68 -47.89 35.50
CA SER A 562 -75.84 -48.31 36.31
C SER A 562 -76.83 -49.22 35.59
N ASP A 563 -76.61 -49.49 34.30
CA ASP A 563 -77.56 -50.18 33.39
C ASP A 563 -78.97 -49.55 33.35
N LEU A 564 -79.11 -48.31 33.82
CA LEU A 564 -80.35 -47.53 33.73
C LEU A 564 -80.28 -46.58 32.55
N SER A 565 -81.41 -46.38 31.86
CA SER A 565 -81.48 -45.39 30.78
C SER A 565 -81.32 -43.96 31.33
N SER A 566 -80.73 -43.06 30.54
CA SER A 566 -80.57 -41.65 30.94
C SER A 566 -81.90 -40.96 31.26
N ALA A 567 -83.01 -41.38 30.62
CA ALA A 567 -84.36 -40.89 30.94
C ALA A 567 -84.82 -41.36 32.32
N ARG A 568 -84.61 -42.64 32.65
CA ARG A 568 -84.94 -43.18 33.96
C ARG A 568 -84.10 -42.56 35.07
N LEU A 569 -82.82 -42.28 34.81
CA LEU A 569 -81.97 -41.57 35.75
C LEU A 569 -82.47 -40.14 36.02
N ALA A 570 -82.95 -39.43 34.99
CA ALA A 570 -83.53 -38.10 35.17
C ALA A 570 -84.82 -38.14 36.01
N GLU A 571 -85.72 -39.10 35.76
CA GLU A 571 -86.95 -39.32 36.56
C GLU A 571 -86.67 -39.62 38.04
N ILE A 572 -85.54 -40.27 38.34
CA ILE A 572 -85.12 -40.56 39.72
C ILE A 572 -84.61 -39.29 40.41
N LEU A 573 -83.95 -38.40 39.67
CA LEU A 573 -83.29 -37.22 40.20
C LEU A 573 -84.25 -36.02 40.35
N GLU A 574 -85.28 -35.93 39.52
CA GLU A 574 -86.23 -34.80 39.49
C GLU A 574 -87.06 -34.64 40.79
N PRO A 575 -87.62 -35.70 41.42
CA PRO A 575 -88.30 -35.59 42.71
C PRO A 575 -87.38 -35.20 43.88
N LEU A 576 -86.06 -35.35 43.69
CA LEU A 576 -85.03 -34.98 44.68
C LEU A 576 -84.50 -33.56 44.45
N GLU A 577 -85.11 -32.80 43.52
CA GLU A 577 -84.67 -31.47 43.11
C GLU A 577 -83.23 -31.43 42.57
N ILE A 578 -82.72 -32.56 42.06
CA ILE A 578 -81.38 -32.66 41.46
C ILE A 578 -81.50 -32.46 39.96
N PHE A 579 -81.04 -31.31 39.49
CA PHE A 579 -81.10 -30.95 38.07
C PHE A 579 -79.70 -30.89 37.44
N PRO A 580 -79.61 -31.06 36.10
CA PRO A 580 -78.38 -30.79 35.36
C PRO A 580 -77.84 -29.39 35.62
N VAL A 581 -76.52 -29.21 35.55
CA VAL A 581 -75.86 -27.89 35.77
C VAL A 581 -76.33 -26.81 34.78
N ASP A 582 -76.93 -27.22 33.65
CA ASP A 582 -77.48 -26.34 32.63
C ASP A 582 -79.00 -26.12 32.77
N HIS A 583 -79.64 -26.57 33.85
CA HIS A 583 -81.09 -26.48 34.03
C HIS A 583 -81.62 -25.04 34.00
N ASN A 584 -81.02 -24.15 34.78
CA ASN A 584 -81.39 -22.73 34.85
C ASN A 584 -80.58 -21.82 33.90
N ASN A 585 -79.72 -22.41 33.07
CA ASN A 585 -78.91 -21.65 32.13
C ASN A 585 -79.68 -21.35 30.85
N SER A 586 -79.41 -20.19 30.24
CA SER A 586 -79.94 -19.79 28.92
C SER A 586 -79.49 -20.68 27.77
N TYR A 587 -78.55 -21.59 28.02
CA TYR A 587 -78.02 -22.56 27.08
C TYR A 587 -78.19 -23.97 27.62
N LYS A 588 -78.25 -24.94 26.70
CA LYS A 588 -78.24 -26.36 27.05
C LYS A 588 -76.95 -27.04 26.58
N LEU A 589 -76.43 -27.91 27.42
CA LEU A 589 -75.27 -28.74 27.14
C LEU A 589 -75.68 -29.92 26.26
N ARG A 590 -74.76 -30.36 25.38
CA ARG A 590 -75.01 -31.48 24.45
C ARG A 590 -75.24 -32.80 25.18
N GLN A 591 -74.61 -32.99 26.32
CA GLN A 591 -74.90 -34.08 27.25
C GLN A 591 -75.27 -33.51 28.62
N LYS A 592 -76.10 -34.24 29.37
CA LYS A 592 -76.48 -33.85 30.72
C LYS A 592 -75.29 -34.05 31.67
N LEU A 593 -74.90 -32.95 32.32
CA LEU A 593 -73.82 -32.91 33.30
C LEU A 593 -74.44 -32.55 34.65
N TYR A 594 -74.13 -33.32 35.68
CA TYR A 594 -74.59 -33.08 37.06
C TYR A 594 -73.38 -32.85 37.95
N THR A 595 -73.56 -32.15 39.07
CA THR A 595 -72.51 -32.11 40.08
C THR A 595 -72.44 -33.47 40.77
N ARG A 596 -71.22 -33.97 41.03
CA ARG A 596 -71.02 -35.25 41.71
C ARG A 596 -71.61 -35.21 43.12
N ALA A 597 -71.49 -34.07 43.80
CA ALA A 597 -72.07 -33.84 45.13
C ALA A 597 -73.60 -34.02 45.15
N ASP A 598 -74.30 -33.56 44.13
CA ASP A 598 -75.75 -33.72 44.05
C ASP A 598 -76.16 -35.16 43.82
N ILE A 599 -75.50 -35.88 42.90
CA ILE A 599 -75.81 -37.30 42.65
C ILE A 599 -75.53 -38.17 43.88
N LEU A 600 -74.50 -37.85 44.67
CA LEU A 600 -74.16 -38.57 45.90
C LEU A 600 -75.21 -38.44 47.01
N LYS A 601 -76.13 -37.45 46.94
CA LYS A 601 -77.28 -37.36 47.87
C LYS A 601 -78.26 -38.53 47.69
N THR A 602 -78.20 -39.21 46.54
CA THR A 602 -79.08 -40.33 46.23
C THR A 602 -78.43 -41.65 46.64
N SER A 603 -78.93 -42.27 47.71
CA SER A 603 -78.44 -43.59 48.20
C SER A 603 -78.48 -44.69 47.13
N LEU A 604 -79.43 -44.61 46.19
CA LEU A 604 -79.61 -45.54 45.08
C LEU A 604 -78.52 -45.43 44.00
N LEU A 605 -77.96 -44.23 43.77
CA LEU A 605 -76.95 -43.98 42.74
C LEU A 605 -75.52 -43.88 43.30
N TYR A 606 -75.39 -43.79 44.63
CA TYR A 606 -74.12 -43.66 45.35
C TYR A 606 -73.07 -44.71 44.93
N ARG A 607 -73.47 -45.98 44.84
CA ARG A 607 -72.55 -47.08 44.48
C ARG A 607 -72.02 -46.97 43.05
N PHE A 608 -72.84 -46.51 42.10
CA PHE A 608 -72.44 -46.39 40.70
C PHE A 608 -71.51 -45.21 40.46
N VAL A 609 -71.70 -44.11 41.19
CA VAL A 609 -70.80 -42.95 41.11
C VAL A 609 -69.40 -43.30 41.60
N GLN A 610 -69.26 -44.09 42.67
CA GLN A 610 -67.95 -44.55 43.18
C GLN A 610 -67.16 -45.39 42.17
N HIS A 611 -67.83 -46.07 41.24
CA HIS A 611 -67.20 -46.89 40.21
C HIS A 611 -66.81 -46.09 38.95
N LEU A 612 -67.20 -44.81 38.84
CA LEU A 612 -66.73 -43.95 37.76
C LEU A 612 -65.26 -43.56 38.01
N PRO A 613 -64.37 -43.72 37.00
CA PRO A 613 -62.95 -43.44 37.15
C PRO A 613 -62.71 -41.98 37.56
N GLU A 614 -61.88 -41.78 38.60
CA GLU A 614 -61.40 -40.46 39.02
C GLU A 614 -60.45 -39.79 38.01
#